data_AF-A0A8C6ZE38-F1
#
_entry.id   AF-A0A8C6ZE38-F1
#
_cell.length_a   1.000
_cell.length_b   1.000
_cell.length_c   1.000
_cell.angle_alpha   90.00
_cell.angle_beta   90.00
_cell.angle_gamma   90.00
#
_symmetry.space_group_name_H-M   'P 1'
#
loop_
_entity.id
_entity.type
_entity.pdbx_description
1 polymer ?
#
loop_
_entity_poly.entity_id
_entity_poly.type
_entity_poly.pdbx_seq_one_letter_code
_entity_poly.pdbx_strand_id
1 'polypeptide(L)'
;LRGCSGMVMPPSCLAGGIRSSVHMEYKRLMSLPGKYYNYDSSGNVTSRSIMSDQCAGQWFLGACDLDQGQFEVFPKSHVASALRTVFEKNVLGFAGGTMGAVNGMMPTGAADTSSVQSKEVWVGVVYALAATMIQEVTFCTSFEHAPMVFLLFLQSSS
;
A
#
# COMPACT_ATOMS: atom_id res chain seq x y z
N LEU A 1 33.44 -6.30 38.99
CA LEU A 1 32.14 -6.82 38.50
C LEU A 1 31.22 -5.62 38.29
N ARG A 2 31.12 -5.15 37.03
CA ARG A 2 30.28 -3.99 36.67
C ARG A 2 28.82 -4.43 36.67
N GLY A 3 27.97 -3.72 37.41
CA GLY A 3 26.54 -3.97 37.46
C GLY A 3 25.84 -3.38 36.23
N CYS A 4 25.25 -4.25 35.41
CA CYS A 4 24.26 -3.86 34.42
C CYS A 4 22.93 -3.59 35.15
N SER A 5 22.65 -2.32 35.47
CA SER A 5 21.27 -1.92 35.76
C SER A 5 20.51 -1.86 34.45
N GLY A 6 19.36 -2.54 34.40
CA GLY A 6 18.46 -2.59 33.25
C GLY A 6 18.08 -1.18 32.81
N MET A 7 18.58 -0.78 31.65
CA MET A 7 18.26 0.49 31.03
C MET A 7 16.87 0.35 30.39
N VAL A 8 15.82 0.75 31.11
CA VAL A 8 14.50 0.95 30.51
C VAL A 8 14.65 2.08 29.50
N MET A 9 14.57 1.73 28.21
CA MET A 9 14.67 2.73 27.14
C MET A 9 13.54 3.75 27.27
N PRO A 10 13.83 5.05 27.16
CA PRO A 10 12.79 6.07 27.24
C PRO A 10 11.77 5.86 26.10
N PRO A 11 10.47 6.18 26.32
CA PRO A 11 9.41 5.94 25.34
C PRO A 11 9.69 6.53 23.95
N SER A 12 10.39 7.68 23.89
CA SER A 12 10.81 8.32 22.65
C SER A 12 11.86 7.51 21.87
N CYS A 13 12.82 6.86 22.56
CA CYS A 13 13.79 5.97 21.93
C CYS A 13 13.15 4.64 21.50
N LEU A 14 12.20 4.12 22.28
CA LEU A 14 11.45 2.92 21.92
C LEU A 14 10.57 3.16 20.67
N ALA A 15 9.82 4.27 20.66
CA ALA A 15 9.02 4.69 19.51
C ALA A 15 9.89 4.95 18.26
N GLY A 16 11.05 5.60 18.43
CA GLY A 16 12.03 5.80 17.36
C GLY A 16 12.59 4.48 16.80
N GLY A 17 12.87 3.50 17.66
CA GLY A 17 13.37 2.18 17.27
C GLY A 17 12.33 1.31 16.55
N ILE A 18 11.06 1.40 16.95
CA ILE A 18 9.95 0.73 16.27
C ILE A 18 9.74 1.37 14.89
N ARG A 19 9.71 2.70 14.79
CA ARG A 19 9.57 3.42 13.52
C ARG A 19 10.68 3.06 12.54
N SER A 20 11.94 3.05 12.99
CA SER A 20 13.07 2.72 12.11
C SER A 20 12.98 1.28 11.61
N SER A 21 12.55 0.34 12.44
CA SER A 21 12.36 -1.06 12.05
C SER A 21 11.25 -1.23 11.00
N VAL A 22 10.08 -0.60 11.20
CA VAL A 22 8.97 -0.66 10.24
C VAL A 22 9.37 -0.02 8.90
N HIS A 23 10.03 1.13 8.95
CA HIS A 23 10.50 1.81 7.75
C HIS A 23 11.52 0.97 6.95
N MET A 24 12.42 0.27 7.65
CA MET A 24 13.41 -0.62 7.02
C MET A 24 12.75 -1.82 6.35
N GLU A 25 11.76 -2.46 6.99
CA GLU A 25 11.10 -3.61 6.39
C GLU A 25 10.26 -3.23 5.17
N TYR A 26 9.53 -2.11 5.22
CA TYR A 26 8.81 -1.63 4.04
C TYR A 26 9.72 -1.21 2.89
N LYS A 27 10.89 -0.61 3.20
CA LYS A 27 11.92 -0.36 2.19
C LYS A 27 12.40 -1.66 1.54
N ARG A 28 12.52 -2.74 2.31
CA ARG A 28 12.92 -4.06 1.80
C ARG A 28 11.85 -4.70 0.93
N LEU A 29 10.57 -4.48 1.26
CA LEU A 29 9.44 -4.96 0.46
C LEU A 29 9.27 -4.20 -0.85
N MET A 30 9.80 -2.98 -0.98
CA MET A 30 9.72 -2.23 -2.23
C MET A 30 10.35 -3.03 -3.37
N SER A 31 9.53 -3.38 -4.37
CA SER A 31 9.97 -4.07 -5.59
C SER A 31 11.04 -3.25 -6.30
N LEU A 32 11.96 -3.90 -7.01
CA LEU A 32 12.89 -3.21 -7.91
C LEU A 32 12.24 -3.13 -9.31
N PRO A 33 12.09 -1.95 -9.94
CA PRO A 33 12.83 -0.69 -9.71
C PRO A 33 12.09 0.40 -8.88
N GLY A 34 11.23 0.03 -7.92
CA GLY A 34 10.58 0.97 -7.00
C GLY A 34 9.12 1.28 -7.37
N LYS A 35 8.37 0.27 -7.83
CA LYS A 35 7.02 0.47 -8.37
C LYS A 35 5.91 0.21 -7.36
N TYR A 36 6.04 -0.84 -6.56
CA TYR A 36 5.04 -1.30 -5.59
C TYR A 36 5.71 -2.14 -4.50
N TYR A 37 5.02 -2.40 -3.40
CA TYR A 37 5.49 -3.29 -2.34
C TYR A 37 5.15 -4.74 -2.66
N ASN A 38 6.15 -5.61 -2.58
CA ASN A 38 5.97 -7.07 -2.64
C ASN A 38 4.96 -7.50 -1.57
N TYR A 39 4.11 -8.48 -1.92
CA TYR A 39 3.10 -9.06 -1.06
C TYR A 39 3.67 -9.57 0.27
N ASP A 40 4.81 -10.26 0.21
CA ASP A 40 5.53 -10.75 1.38
C ASP A 40 7.04 -10.83 1.12
N SER A 41 7.81 -11.19 2.16
CA SER A 41 9.27 -11.33 2.12
C SER A 41 9.76 -12.79 2.02
N SER A 42 8.88 -13.76 1.73
CA SER A 42 9.22 -15.19 1.67
C SER A 42 10.06 -15.57 0.44
N GLY A 43 10.09 -14.72 -0.59
CA GLY A 43 10.85 -14.96 -1.83
C GLY A 43 10.19 -15.97 -2.77
N ASN A 44 8.96 -16.40 -2.46
CA ASN A 44 8.17 -17.25 -3.32
C ASN A 44 7.74 -16.53 -4.60
N VAL A 45 7.25 -17.29 -5.57
CA VAL A 45 6.76 -16.74 -6.84
C VAL A 45 5.64 -15.70 -6.61
N THR A 46 4.76 -15.98 -5.65
CA THR A 46 3.62 -15.15 -5.25
C THR A 46 4.01 -13.94 -4.42
N SER A 47 5.21 -13.91 -3.81
CA SER A 47 5.70 -12.75 -3.03
C SER A 47 5.75 -11.47 -3.87
N ARG A 48 5.86 -11.59 -5.19
CA ARG A 48 5.86 -10.45 -6.11
C ARG A 48 4.47 -10.02 -6.57
N SER A 49 3.40 -10.68 -6.11
CA SER A 49 2.02 -10.30 -6.42
C SER A 49 1.76 -8.87 -5.96
N ILE A 50 1.05 -8.11 -6.78
CA ILE A 50 0.63 -6.74 -6.52
C ILE A 50 -0.70 -6.86 -5.79
N MET A 51 -0.65 -6.56 -4.50
CA MET A 51 -1.83 -6.60 -3.64
C MET A 51 -2.58 -5.28 -3.70
N SER A 52 -3.91 -5.32 -3.85
CA SER A 52 -4.74 -4.12 -3.97
C SER A 52 -4.80 -3.29 -2.69
N ASP A 53 -4.64 -3.92 -1.52
CA ASP A 53 -4.66 -3.26 -0.20
C ASP A 53 -3.26 -2.94 0.37
N GLN A 54 -2.19 -3.05 -0.42
CA GLN A 54 -0.80 -2.89 0.06
C GLN A 54 -0.50 -1.54 0.74
N CYS A 55 -1.36 -0.53 0.56
CA CYS A 55 -1.27 0.78 1.18
C CYS A 55 -2.28 1.01 2.33
N ALA A 56 -2.95 -0.02 2.85
CA ALA A 56 -3.94 0.10 3.92
C ALA A 56 -3.36 0.74 5.20
N GLY A 57 -2.09 0.48 5.52
CA GLY A 57 -1.41 1.14 6.63
C GLY A 57 -1.26 2.66 6.41
N GLN A 58 -0.93 3.07 5.18
CA GLN A 58 -0.83 4.49 4.82
C GLN A 58 -2.21 5.17 4.87
N TRP A 59 -3.25 4.51 4.36
CA TRP A 59 -4.62 4.98 4.48
C TRP A 59 -5.03 5.27 5.93
N PHE A 60 -4.74 4.32 6.82
CA PHE A 60 -5.05 4.47 8.24
C PHE A 60 -4.28 5.64 8.87
N LEU A 61 -2.99 5.77 8.57
CA LEU A 61 -2.19 6.89 9.07
C LEU A 61 -2.73 8.24 8.58
N GLY A 62 -3.05 8.35 7.29
CA GLY A 62 -3.63 9.57 6.72
C GLY A 62 -5.00 9.90 7.30
N ALA A 63 -5.87 8.91 7.50
CA ALA A 63 -7.19 9.10 8.13
C ALA A 63 -7.10 9.55 9.59
N CYS A 64 -5.97 9.32 10.26
CA CYS A 64 -5.72 9.72 11.65
C CYS A 64 -4.81 10.96 11.78
N ASP A 65 -4.43 11.63 10.69
CA ASP A 65 -3.44 12.71 10.67
C ASP A 65 -2.06 12.32 11.27
N LEU A 66 -1.67 11.06 11.08
CA LEU A 66 -0.42 10.46 11.58
C LEU A 66 0.59 10.17 10.46
N ASP A 67 0.41 10.70 9.26
CA ASP A 67 1.28 10.43 8.11
C ASP A 67 2.26 11.58 7.78
N GLN A 68 2.36 12.58 8.66
CA GLN A 68 3.14 13.80 8.44
C GLN A 68 4.35 13.92 9.36
N GLY A 69 5.39 14.61 8.86
CA GLY A 69 6.55 15.01 9.64
C GLY A 69 7.28 13.85 10.31
N GLN A 70 7.34 13.87 11.65
CA GLN A 70 8.04 12.82 12.43
C GLN A 70 7.30 11.48 12.42
N PHE A 71 6.02 11.46 12.02
CA PHE A 71 5.21 10.24 11.96
C PHE A 71 5.17 9.62 10.56
N GLU A 72 5.78 10.24 9.55
CA GLU A 72 5.87 9.65 8.21
C GLU A 72 6.56 8.28 8.29
N VAL A 73 5.82 7.22 7.96
CA VAL A 73 6.33 5.84 7.93
C VAL A 73 6.77 5.46 6.53
N PHE A 74 5.99 5.86 5.52
CA PHE A 74 6.19 5.50 4.12
C PHE A 74 6.60 6.73 3.30
N PRO A 75 7.69 6.66 2.51
CA PRO A 75 8.04 7.74 1.60
C PRO A 75 6.88 8.04 0.63
N LYS A 76 6.46 9.29 0.53
CA LYS A 76 5.31 9.69 -0.31
C LYS A 76 5.47 9.28 -1.79
N SER A 77 6.68 9.35 -2.33
CA SER A 77 6.97 8.91 -3.70
C SER A 77 6.73 7.40 -3.90
N HIS A 78 7.00 6.59 -2.89
CA HIS A 78 6.79 5.14 -2.91
C HIS A 78 5.30 4.82 -2.86
N VAL A 79 4.55 5.49 -1.98
CA VAL A 79 3.09 5.36 -1.88
C VAL A 79 2.44 5.72 -3.22
N ALA A 80 2.78 6.88 -3.79
CA ALA A 80 2.23 7.30 -5.08
C ALA A 80 2.53 6.31 -6.21
N SER A 81 3.75 5.77 -6.25
CA SER A 81 4.14 4.74 -7.22
C SER A 81 3.33 3.45 -7.04
N ALA A 82 3.15 3.01 -5.80
CA ALA A 82 2.39 1.80 -5.46
C ALA A 82 0.91 1.95 -5.84
N LEU A 83 0.26 3.06 -5.45
CA LEU A 83 -1.13 3.34 -5.79
C LEU A 83 -1.37 3.37 -7.30
N ARG A 84 -0.47 4.02 -8.06
CA ARG A 84 -0.52 4.01 -9.53
C ARG A 84 -0.38 2.59 -10.08
N THR A 85 0.55 1.81 -9.55
CA THR A 85 0.75 0.42 -9.98
C THR A 85 -0.50 -0.43 -9.70
N VAL A 86 -1.12 -0.31 -8.52
CA VAL A 86 -2.38 -0.99 -8.19
C VAL A 86 -3.48 -0.57 -9.16
N PHE A 87 -3.62 0.72 -9.45
CA PHE A 87 -4.63 1.18 -10.40
C PHE A 87 -4.42 0.59 -11.81
N GLU A 88 -3.21 0.69 -12.34
CA GLU A 88 -2.89 0.18 -13.68
C GLU A 88 -3.07 -1.34 -13.78
N LYS A 89 -2.69 -2.09 -12.74
CA LYS A 89 -2.64 -3.55 -12.77
C LYS A 89 -3.91 -4.19 -12.25
N ASN A 90 -4.33 -3.85 -11.04
CA ASN A 90 -5.43 -4.52 -10.35
C ASN A 90 -6.80 -3.96 -10.76
N VAL A 91 -6.86 -2.71 -11.24
CA VAL A 91 -8.11 -2.10 -11.73
C VAL A 91 -8.18 -2.20 -13.24
N LEU A 92 -7.39 -1.41 -13.98
CA LEU A 92 -7.48 -1.39 -15.45
C LEU A 92 -7.15 -2.74 -16.09
N GLY A 93 -6.19 -3.47 -15.53
CA GLY A 93 -5.81 -4.80 -15.99
C GLY A 93 -6.85 -5.90 -15.71
N PHE A 94 -7.88 -5.62 -14.90
CA PHE A 94 -8.91 -6.59 -14.52
C PHE A 94 -10.28 -6.22 -15.07
N ALA A 95 -10.91 -7.12 -15.85
CA ALA A 95 -12.23 -6.91 -16.43
C ALA A 95 -12.38 -5.55 -17.15
N GLY A 96 -11.32 -5.12 -17.86
CA GLY A 96 -11.29 -3.82 -18.54
C GLY A 96 -11.44 -2.62 -17.61
N GLY A 97 -11.15 -2.78 -16.32
CA GLY A 97 -11.34 -1.78 -15.29
C GLY A 97 -12.80 -1.43 -15.09
N THR A 98 -13.72 -2.41 -15.09
CA THR A 98 -15.17 -2.21 -14.85
C THR A 98 -15.71 -2.89 -13.59
N MET A 99 -14.88 -3.67 -12.90
CA MET A 99 -15.29 -4.51 -11.76
C MET A 99 -14.48 -4.21 -10.49
N GLY A 100 -13.94 -3.00 -10.31
CA GLY A 100 -13.12 -2.65 -9.16
C GLY A 100 -11.69 -3.20 -9.23
N ALA A 101 -11.06 -3.38 -8.06
CA ALA A 101 -9.68 -3.85 -7.94
C ALA A 101 -9.62 -5.32 -7.51
N VAL A 102 -9.09 -6.19 -8.37
CA VAL A 102 -8.82 -7.59 -7.97
C VAL A 102 -7.73 -7.63 -6.91
N ASN A 103 -7.88 -8.51 -5.91
CA ASN A 103 -7.00 -8.54 -4.75
C ASN A 103 -5.53 -8.81 -5.11
N GLY A 104 -5.26 -9.77 -6.00
CA GLY A 104 -3.91 -10.14 -6.40
C GLY A 104 -3.71 -10.08 -7.92
N MET A 105 -2.64 -9.41 -8.35
CA MET A 105 -2.24 -9.33 -9.75
C MET A 105 -0.74 -9.57 -9.89
N MET A 106 -0.32 -10.49 -10.75
CA MET A 106 1.09 -10.68 -11.04
C MET A 106 1.68 -9.45 -11.75
N PRO A 107 2.99 -9.17 -11.63
CA PRO A 107 3.60 -8.01 -12.30
C PRO A 107 3.47 -8.03 -13.83
N THR A 108 3.32 -9.24 -14.39
CA THR A 108 3.04 -9.49 -15.81
C THR A 108 1.65 -9.00 -16.24
N GLY A 109 0.74 -8.74 -15.30
CA GLY A 109 -0.67 -8.40 -15.55
C GLY A 109 -1.60 -9.62 -15.59
N ALA A 110 -1.09 -10.82 -15.30
CA ALA A 110 -1.93 -12.00 -15.13
C ALA A 110 -2.54 -12.02 -13.72
N ALA A 111 -3.80 -12.40 -13.59
CA ALA A 111 -4.45 -12.56 -12.29
C ALA A 111 -3.64 -13.53 -11.41
N ASP A 112 -3.47 -13.18 -10.13
CA ASP A 112 -2.91 -14.12 -9.17
C ASP A 112 -3.92 -15.24 -8.92
N THR A 113 -3.47 -16.49 -9.05
CA THR A 113 -4.33 -17.67 -8.87
C THR A 113 -3.91 -18.53 -7.70
N SER A 114 -3.03 -18.03 -6.84
CA SER A 114 -2.49 -18.76 -5.69
C SER A 114 -3.53 -19.05 -4.61
N SER A 115 -4.58 -18.24 -4.51
CA SER A 115 -5.70 -18.47 -3.59
C SER A 115 -7.03 -18.03 -4.19
N VAL A 116 -8.14 -18.46 -3.57
CA VAL A 116 -9.48 -17.95 -3.91
C VAL A 116 -9.53 -16.44 -3.69
N GLN A 117 -9.02 -15.98 -2.55
CA GLN A 117 -9.05 -14.57 -2.13
C GLN A 117 -8.26 -13.67 -3.10
N SER A 118 -7.16 -14.15 -3.68
CA SER A 118 -6.37 -13.38 -4.65
C SER A 118 -7.16 -13.05 -5.93
N LYS A 119 -8.20 -13.83 -6.25
CA LYS A 119 -9.06 -13.65 -7.44
C LYS A 119 -10.30 -12.80 -7.16
N GLU A 120 -10.58 -12.51 -5.90
CA GLU A 120 -11.77 -11.77 -5.49
C GLU A 120 -11.56 -10.26 -5.64
N VAL A 121 -12.68 -9.54 -5.70
CA VAL A 121 -12.74 -8.09 -5.53
C VAL A 121 -13.45 -7.84 -4.22
N TRP A 122 -12.76 -7.23 -3.26
CA TRP A 122 -13.37 -6.88 -1.98
C TRP A 122 -13.82 -5.43 -1.99
N VAL A 123 -15.13 -5.21 -1.94
CA VAL A 123 -15.75 -3.88 -2.03
C VAL A 123 -15.17 -2.90 -1.00
N GLY A 124 -14.93 -3.35 0.24
CA GLY A 124 -14.31 -2.54 1.28
C GLY A 124 -12.87 -2.12 0.94
N VAL A 125 -12.09 -2.99 0.31
CA VAL A 125 -10.73 -2.69 -0.16
C VAL A 125 -10.77 -1.69 -1.30
N VAL A 126 -11.73 -1.81 -2.23
CA VAL A 126 -11.90 -0.87 -3.33
C VAL A 126 -12.21 0.54 -2.81
N TYR A 127 -13.11 0.68 -1.85
CA TYR A 127 -13.39 1.97 -1.23
C TYR A 127 -12.21 2.52 -0.42
N ALA A 128 -11.50 1.69 0.34
CA ALA A 128 -10.30 2.11 1.07
C ALA A 128 -9.19 2.57 0.10
N LEU A 129 -8.98 1.84 -1.00
CA LEU A 129 -8.03 2.21 -2.05
C LEU A 129 -8.39 3.56 -2.67
N ALA A 130 -9.67 3.78 -3.03
CA ALA A 130 -10.14 5.05 -3.55
C ALA A 130 -9.96 6.19 -2.54
N ALA A 131 -10.26 5.97 -1.26
CA ALA A 131 -10.04 6.95 -0.19
C ALA A 131 -8.55 7.29 -0.03
N THR A 132 -7.67 6.28 -0.08
CA THR A 132 -6.21 6.47 -0.03
C THR A 132 -5.73 7.31 -1.21
N MET A 133 -6.22 7.00 -2.42
CA MET A 133 -5.89 7.79 -3.61
C MET A 133 -6.34 9.24 -3.46
N ILE A 134 -7.54 9.50 -2.94
CA ILE A 134 -7.99 10.87 -2.65
C ILE A 134 -7.07 11.56 -1.65
N GLN A 135 -6.76 10.90 -0.53
CA GLN A 135 -5.90 11.46 0.52
C GLN A 135 -4.53 11.87 -0.04
N GLU A 136 -3.91 11.04 -0.88
CA GLU A 136 -2.58 11.30 -1.44
C GLU A 136 -2.61 12.25 -2.67
N VAL A 137 -3.65 12.18 -3.52
CA VAL A 137 -3.82 13.05 -4.70
C VAL A 137 -4.18 14.48 -4.31
N THR A 138 -4.89 14.68 -3.20
CA THR A 138 -5.18 16.04 -2.70
C THR A 138 -3.90 16.75 -2.23
N PHE A 139 -2.83 15.99 -1.94
CA PHE A 139 -1.52 16.52 -1.51
C PHE A 139 -0.49 16.64 -2.65
N CYS A 140 -0.54 15.78 -3.66
CA CYS A 140 0.30 15.86 -4.86
C CYS A 140 -0.49 16.48 -6.02
N THR A 141 -0.20 17.75 -6.33
CA THR A 141 -0.84 18.58 -7.36
C THR A 141 -0.66 18.06 -8.81
N SER A 142 -1.11 16.86 -9.13
CA SER A 142 -1.15 16.31 -10.49
C SER A 142 -2.58 15.90 -10.82
N PHE A 143 -3.28 16.80 -11.52
CA PHE A 143 -4.67 16.72 -11.98
C PHE A 143 -4.99 15.48 -12.84
N GLU A 144 -3.99 14.67 -13.20
CA GLU A 144 -4.11 13.44 -14.00
C GLU A 144 -4.76 12.26 -13.24
N HIS A 145 -4.91 12.32 -11.92
CA HIS A 145 -5.40 11.20 -11.10
C HIS A 145 -6.89 11.27 -10.72
N ALA A 146 -7.57 12.39 -10.97
CA ALA A 146 -9.00 12.55 -10.72
C ALA A 146 -9.92 11.49 -11.39
N PRO A 147 -9.68 11.04 -12.64
CA PRO A 147 -10.52 10.00 -13.24
C PRO A 147 -10.36 8.63 -12.56
N MET A 148 -9.21 8.34 -11.94
CA MET A 148 -8.93 7.07 -11.26
C MET A 148 -9.89 6.83 -10.08
N VAL A 149 -10.13 7.90 -9.31
CA VAL A 149 -11.02 7.90 -8.13
C VAL A 149 -12.48 7.77 -8.54
N PHE A 150 -12.90 8.52 -9.57
CA PHE A 150 -14.28 8.53 -10.03
C PHE A 150 -14.70 7.17 -10.62
N LEU A 151 -13.80 6.48 -11.34
CA LEU A 151 -14.05 5.12 -11.85
C LEU A 151 -14.27 4.10 -10.72
N LEU A 152 -13.46 4.14 -9.66
CA LEU A 152 -13.58 3.18 -8.54
C LEU A 152 -14.90 3.34 -7.75
N PHE A 153 -15.33 4.59 -7.55
CA PHE A 153 -16.59 4.88 -6.85
C PHE A 153 -17.83 4.43 -7.64
N LEU A 154 -17.86 4.63 -8.97
CA LEU A 154 -18.98 4.22 -9.80
C LEU A 154 -19.16 2.69 -9.86
N GLN A 155 -18.07 1.94 -9.79
CA GLN A 155 -18.07 0.48 -9.93
C GLN A 155 -18.52 -0.25 -8.67
N SER A 156 -18.34 0.38 -7.51
CA SER A 156 -18.70 -0.22 -6.22
C SER A 156 -20.18 0.01 -5.85
N SER A 157 -20.93 0.69 -6.73
CA SER A 157 -22.33 1.10 -6.54
C SER A 157 -23.31 0.43 -7.52
N SER A 158 -22.85 -0.49 -8.38
CA SER A 158 -23.65 -1.20 -9.39
C SER A 158 -23.76 -2.69 -9.12
#